data_AF-A0A6A5VG49-F1
#
_entry.id   AF-A0A6A5VG49-F1
#
_cell.length_a   1.000
_cell.length_b   1.000
_cell.length_c   1.000
_cell.angle_alpha   90.00
_cell.angle_beta   90.00
_cell.angle_gamma   90.00
#
_symmetry.space_group_name_H-M   'P 1'
#
loop_
_entity.id
_entity.type
_entity.pdbx_description
1 polymer ?
#
loop_
_entity_poly.entity_id
_entity_poly.type
_entity_poly.pdbx_seq_one_letter_code
_entity_poly.pdbx_strand_id
1 'polypeptide(L)'
;MPLTQLSDVIDHARDRSVVAVQEEVVRVCLQRILSHGNSGNQSPRREQVRTLRRLIFKQSDVLLIARTGFGKSLIFHAYSILTNKITLQLIPLTKLGDEQLTEIQRFNGARPCLIDAKTRSEEKDMLSKVVAGHYTHVLLGPEQASTRAFRKILRDAAFQARIGLLAIDECHLVMQWEEFRPAFTLISELRTILHKDVV
;
A
#
# COMPACT_ATOMS: atom_id res chain seq x y z
N MET A 1 -1.02 19.77 -13.17
CA MET A 1 0.16 19.07 -12.65
C MET A 1 -0.09 17.57 -12.78
N PRO A 2 0.71 16.82 -13.54
CA PRO A 2 0.60 15.38 -13.68
C PRO A 2 0.72 14.65 -12.33
N LEU A 3 0.08 13.47 -12.19
CA LEU A 3 0.22 12.63 -10.98
C LEU A 3 1.68 12.21 -10.72
N THR A 4 2.49 12.10 -11.77
CA THR A 4 3.92 11.77 -11.70
C THR A 4 4.78 12.82 -10.98
N GLN A 5 4.27 14.03 -10.78
CA GLN A 5 4.96 15.11 -10.04
C GLN A 5 4.50 15.22 -8.58
N LEU A 6 3.57 14.38 -8.13
CA LEU A 6 3.04 14.47 -6.76
C LEU A 6 4.10 14.12 -5.71
N SER A 7 5.01 13.18 -6.02
CA SER A 7 6.12 12.84 -5.13
C SER A 7 7.03 14.04 -4.86
N ASP A 8 7.31 14.84 -5.89
CA ASP A 8 8.19 16.01 -5.75
C ASP A 8 7.55 17.02 -4.80
N VAL A 9 6.24 17.24 -4.91
CA VAL A 9 5.50 18.14 -4.01
C VAL A 9 5.52 17.63 -2.56
N ILE A 10 5.40 16.32 -2.36
CA ILE A 10 5.49 15.69 -1.04
C ILE A 10 6.89 15.88 -0.46
N ASP A 11 7.94 15.68 -1.25
CA ASP A 11 9.32 15.81 -0.79
C ASP A 11 9.64 17.25 -0.39
N HIS A 12 9.19 18.26 -1.13
CA HIS A 12 9.32 19.68 -0.73
C HIS A 12 8.58 20.02 0.58
N ALA A 13 7.56 19.23 0.95
CA ALA A 13 6.82 19.41 2.19
C ALA A 13 7.46 18.71 3.39
N ARG A 14 8.45 17.80 3.18
CA ARG A 14 9.16 17.10 4.27
C ARG A 14 9.93 18.05 5.17
N ASP A 15 10.54 19.08 4.59
CA ASP A 15 11.34 20.08 5.33
C ASP A 15 10.50 21.08 6.13
N ARG A 16 9.17 21.05 5.97
CA ARG A 16 8.25 21.92 6.69
C ARG A 16 7.70 21.19 7.91
N SER A 17 8.09 21.64 9.11
CA SER A 17 7.60 21.10 10.39
C SER A 17 6.14 21.49 10.73
N VAL A 18 5.48 22.26 9.86
CA VAL A 18 4.12 22.77 10.08
C VAL A 18 3.09 21.73 9.63
N VAL A 19 2.43 21.09 10.60
CA VAL A 19 1.40 20.05 10.37
C VAL A 19 0.31 20.51 9.41
N ALA A 20 -0.18 21.75 9.54
CA ALA A 20 -1.23 22.29 8.68
C ALA A 20 -0.82 22.32 7.20
N VAL A 21 0.44 22.64 6.90
CA VAL A 21 0.96 22.65 5.53
C VAL A 21 1.04 21.23 4.98
N GLN A 22 1.52 20.27 5.78
CA GLN A 22 1.59 18.87 5.37
C GLN A 22 0.18 18.28 5.12
N GLU A 23 -0.79 18.56 5.99
CA GLU A 23 -2.19 18.13 5.78
C GLU A 23 -2.76 18.74 4.50
N GLU A 24 -2.51 20.02 4.26
CA GLU A 24 -3.00 20.72 3.07
C GLU A 24 -2.39 20.16 1.78
N VAL A 25 -1.08 19.91 1.76
CA VAL A 25 -0.40 19.27 0.63
C VAL A 25 -1.01 17.89 0.34
N VAL A 26 -1.18 17.05 1.36
CA VAL A 26 -1.79 15.72 1.19
C VAL A 26 -3.23 15.83 0.69
N ARG A 27 -4.00 16.77 1.22
CA ARG A 27 -5.40 17.02 0.81
C ARG A 27 -5.49 17.37 -0.67
N VAL A 28 -4.66 18.30 -1.14
CA VAL A 28 -4.62 18.71 -2.55
C VAL A 28 -4.20 17.54 -3.45
N CYS A 29 -3.22 16.75 -3.02
CA CYS A 29 -2.77 15.59 -3.78
C CYS A 29 -3.86 14.52 -3.89
N LEU A 30 -4.53 14.20 -2.77
CA LEU A 30 -5.68 13.27 -2.76
C LEU A 30 -6.83 13.75 -3.64
N GLN A 31 -7.15 15.05 -3.59
CA GLN A 31 -8.23 15.61 -4.40
C GLN A 31 -7.94 15.47 -5.90
N ARG A 32 -6.67 15.60 -6.31
CA ARG A 32 -6.24 15.31 -7.70
C ARG A 32 -6.38 13.84 -8.05
N ILE A 33 -5.93 12.93 -7.18
CA ILE A 33 -6.07 11.48 -7.40
C ILE A 33 -7.54 11.11 -7.60
N LEU A 34 -8.44 11.64 -6.77
CA LEU A 34 -9.88 11.40 -6.88
C LEU A 34 -10.50 11.96 -8.16
N SER A 35 -10.06 13.16 -8.57
CA SER A 35 -10.57 13.83 -9.77
C SER A 35 -10.21 13.11 -11.08
N HIS A 36 -9.13 12.33 -11.08
CA HIS A 36 -8.73 11.51 -12.23
C HIS A 36 -9.43 10.13 -12.29
N GLY A 37 -10.08 9.69 -11.21
CA GLY A 37 -10.69 8.36 -11.08
C GLY A 37 -12.17 8.25 -11.47
N ASN A 38 -12.73 9.18 -12.24
CA ASN A 38 -14.16 9.26 -12.61
C ASN A 38 -15.16 9.34 -11.44
N SER A 39 -14.69 9.59 -10.21
CA SER A 39 -15.56 9.79 -9.05
C SER A 39 -15.83 11.28 -8.88
N GLY A 40 -17.00 11.73 -9.35
CA GLY A 40 -17.38 13.15 -9.39
C GLY A 40 -17.09 13.90 -8.08
N ASN A 41 -16.46 15.08 -8.18
CA ASN A 41 -16.19 16.10 -7.16
C ASN A 41 -16.14 15.66 -5.66
N GLN A 42 -15.61 14.48 -5.35
CA GLN A 42 -15.48 14.01 -3.97
C GLN A 42 -14.26 14.65 -3.32
N SER A 43 -14.50 15.32 -2.20
CA SER A 43 -13.41 15.82 -1.36
C SER A 43 -12.87 14.70 -0.48
N PRO A 44 -11.54 14.59 -0.30
CA PRO A 44 -10.96 13.58 0.58
C PRO A 44 -11.41 13.81 2.03
N ARG A 45 -11.70 12.72 2.74
CA ARG A 45 -12.07 12.78 4.16
C ARG A 45 -10.87 13.20 5.00
N ARG A 46 -11.12 13.92 6.09
CA ARG A 46 -10.09 14.42 7.00
C ARG A 46 -9.18 13.30 7.54
N GLU A 47 -9.74 12.13 7.85
CA GLU A 47 -8.96 11.02 8.39
C GLU A 47 -8.09 10.34 7.32
N GLN A 48 -8.49 10.38 6.04
CA GLN A 48 -7.63 9.92 4.93
C GLN A 48 -6.39 10.81 4.82
N VAL A 49 -6.59 12.14 4.87
CA VAL A 49 -5.52 13.13 4.87
C VAL A 49 -4.58 12.94 6.05
N ARG A 50 -5.14 12.83 7.26
CA ARG A 50 -4.35 12.66 8.49
C ARG A 50 -3.54 11.37 8.52
N THR A 51 -4.14 10.28 8.03
CA THR A 51 -3.48 8.97 7.99
C THR A 51 -2.30 9.02 7.03
N LEU A 52 -2.51 9.47 5.78
CA LEU A 52 -1.42 9.61 4.81
C LEU A 52 -0.33 10.55 5.31
N ARG A 53 -0.69 11.68 5.95
CA ARG A 53 0.32 12.58 6.52
C ARG A 53 1.19 11.87 7.55
N ARG A 54 0.59 11.08 8.45
CA ARG A 54 1.36 10.32 9.45
C ARG A 54 2.28 9.30 8.78
N LEU A 55 1.77 8.51 7.85
CA LEU A 55 2.54 7.50 7.14
C LEU A 55 3.72 8.13 6.36
N ILE A 56 3.50 9.26 5.69
CA ILE A 56 4.49 9.90 4.81
C ILE A 56 5.52 10.71 5.60
N PHE A 57 5.07 11.60 6.49
CA PHE A 57 5.93 12.62 7.11
C PHE A 57 6.36 12.27 8.53
N LYS A 58 5.61 11.43 9.24
CA LYS A 58 6.00 10.95 10.57
C LYS A 58 6.65 9.58 10.52
N GLN A 59 6.50 8.85 9.41
CA GLN A 59 7.02 7.49 9.25
C GLN A 59 6.68 6.61 10.45
N SER A 60 5.40 6.64 10.84
CA SER A 60 4.89 5.96 12.02
C SER A 60 3.77 5.00 11.65
N ASP A 61 3.76 3.82 12.26
CA ASP A 61 2.68 2.84 12.14
C ASP A 61 1.33 3.45 12.53
N VAL A 62 0.26 3.11 11.79
CA VAL A 62 -1.09 3.62 12.04
C VAL A 62 -2.11 2.48 12.07
N LEU A 63 -2.86 2.40 13.18
CA LEU A 63 -4.10 1.63 13.23
C LEU A 63 -5.28 2.54 12.86
N LEU A 64 -5.96 2.23 11.76
CA LEU A 64 -7.16 2.94 11.32
C LEU A 64 -8.41 2.08 11.52
N ILE A 65 -9.27 2.49 12.46
CA ILE A 65 -10.58 1.90 12.65
C ILE A 65 -11.60 2.77 11.92
N ALA A 66 -12.23 2.22 10.89
CA ALA A 66 -13.28 2.90 10.16
C ALA A 66 -14.32 1.90 9.62
N ARG A 67 -15.58 2.36 9.55
CA ARG A 67 -16.71 1.59 9.01
C ARG A 67 -16.48 1.20 7.54
N THR A 68 -17.13 0.12 7.10
CA THR A 68 -17.18 -0.27 5.68
C THR A 68 -17.69 0.88 4.81
N GLY A 69 -17.13 1.04 3.62
CA GLY A 69 -17.44 2.16 2.72
C GLY A 69 -16.84 3.50 3.12
N PHE A 70 -16.00 3.56 4.17
CA PHE A 70 -15.26 4.79 4.51
C PHE A 70 -14.30 5.24 3.39
N GLY A 71 -13.81 4.29 2.57
CA GLY A 71 -12.80 4.53 1.54
C GLY A 71 -11.37 4.39 2.08
N LYS A 72 -11.11 3.35 2.88
CA LYS A 72 -9.78 3.05 3.44
C LYS A 72 -8.75 2.76 2.34
N SER A 73 -9.15 2.04 1.28
CA SER A 73 -8.27 1.64 0.18
C SER A 73 -7.57 2.83 -0.51
N LEU A 74 -8.24 4.00 -0.57
CA LEU A 74 -7.62 5.22 -1.11
C LEU A 74 -6.30 5.58 -0.41
N ILE A 75 -6.19 5.33 0.90
CA ILE A 75 -4.98 5.62 1.67
C ILE A 75 -3.82 4.77 1.15
N PHE A 76 -4.04 3.47 0.97
CA PHE A 76 -3.01 2.52 0.52
C PHE A 76 -2.63 2.83 -0.93
N HIS A 77 -3.61 3.06 -1.80
CA HIS A 77 -3.38 3.33 -3.21
C HIS A 77 -2.66 4.67 -3.43
N ALA A 78 -3.05 5.71 -2.68
CA ALA A 78 -2.40 7.00 -2.78
C ALA A 78 -0.98 6.98 -2.22
N TYR A 79 -0.69 6.20 -1.17
CA TYR A 79 0.65 6.17 -0.57
C TYR A 79 1.75 5.90 -1.60
N SER A 80 1.60 4.86 -2.43
CA SER A 80 2.61 4.53 -3.45
C SER A 80 2.77 5.64 -4.49
N ILE A 81 1.66 6.24 -4.91
CA ILE A 81 1.65 7.33 -5.91
C ILE A 81 2.34 8.58 -5.34
N LEU A 82 2.12 8.88 -4.06
CA LEU A 82 2.65 10.07 -3.41
C LEU A 82 4.11 9.94 -2.98
N THR A 83 4.64 8.73 -2.86
CA THR A 83 5.98 8.48 -2.31
C THR A 83 6.94 7.82 -3.29
N ASN A 84 6.45 7.34 -4.44
CA ASN A 84 7.17 6.44 -5.36
C ASN A 84 7.74 5.18 -4.68
N LYS A 85 7.25 4.84 -3.48
CA LYS A 85 7.56 3.59 -2.78
C LYS A 85 6.52 2.52 -3.12
N ILE A 86 6.89 1.27 -2.90
CA ILE A 86 6.02 0.11 -3.08
C ILE A 86 5.15 -0.03 -1.83
N THR A 87 3.85 -0.22 -2.05
CA THR A 87 2.92 -0.69 -1.02
C THR A 87 2.78 -2.20 -1.15
N LEU A 88 3.15 -2.93 -0.09
CA LEU A 88 2.80 -4.33 0.10
C LEU A 88 1.45 -4.40 0.79
N GLN A 89 0.45 -4.98 0.15
CA GLN A 89 -0.90 -5.06 0.70
C GLN A 89 -1.29 -6.51 0.94
N LEU A 90 -1.49 -6.85 2.21
CA LEU A 90 -2.03 -8.15 2.60
C LEU A 90 -3.55 -8.12 2.49
N ILE A 91 -4.07 -8.97 1.60
CA ILE A 91 -5.51 -9.12 1.37
C ILE A 91 -6.00 -10.45 1.98
N PRO A 92 -7.09 -10.44 2.77
CA PRO A 92 -7.60 -11.65 3.41
C PRO A 92 -8.21 -12.64 2.43
N LEU A 93 -8.81 -12.17 1.34
CA LEU A 93 -9.51 -13.00 0.36
C LEU A 93 -9.00 -12.68 -1.04
N THR A 94 -8.50 -13.69 -1.75
CA THR A 94 -7.98 -13.56 -3.12
C THR A 94 -9.05 -13.18 -4.14
N LYS A 95 -10.32 -13.55 -3.92
CA LYS A 95 -11.46 -13.10 -4.77
C LYS A 95 -11.62 -11.58 -4.82
N LEU A 96 -11.14 -10.86 -3.80
CA LEU A 96 -11.15 -9.39 -3.75
C LEU A 96 -9.94 -8.78 -4.47
N GLY A 97 -8.94 -9.59 -4.82
CA GLY A 97 -7.68 -9.14 -5.42
C GLY A 97 -7.89 -8.53 -6.80
N ASP A 98 -8.64 -9.19 -7.68
CA ASP A 98 -8.90 -8.70 -9.05
C ASP A 98 -9.70 -7.38 -9.06
N GLU A 99 -10.64 -7.24 -8.13
CA GLU A 99 -11.39 -6.00 -7.93
C GLU A 99 -10.44 -4.87 -7.51
N GLN A 100 -9.53 -5.13 -6.55
CA GLN A 100 -8.54 -4.14 -6.13
C GLN A 100 -7.53 -3.80 -7.23
N LEU A 101 -7.08 -4.78 -8.03
CA LEU A 101 -6.24 -4.50 -9.20
C LEU A 101 -6.93 -3.50 -10.13
N THR A 102 -8.19 -3.77 -10.45
CA THR A 102 -9.00 -2.93 -11.33
C THR A 102 -9.19 -1.53 -10.74
N GLU A 103 -9.43 -1.41 -9.43
CA GLU A 103 -9.53 -0.12 -8.76
C GLU A 103 -8.21 0.66 -8.80
N ILE A 104 -7.08 0.00 -8.54
CA ILE A 104 -5.76 0.63 -8.52
C ILE A 104 -5.32 1.08 -9.92
N GLN A 105 -5.59 0.26 -10.94
CA GLN A 105 -5.25 0.56 -12.34
C GLN A 105 -5.91 1.84 -12.87
N ARG A 106 -7.00 2.31 -12.25
CA ARG A 106 -7.65 3.58 -12.60
C ARG A 106 -6.77 4.79 -12.27
N PHE A 107 -5.81 4.66 -11.37
CA PHE A 107 -4.91 5.75 -11.02
C PHE A 107 -3.71 5.77 -11.97
N ASN A 108 -3.56 6.87 -12.71
CA ASN A 108 -2.44 7.03 -13.63
C ASN A 108 -1.09 6.95 -12.88
N GLY A 109 -0.17 6.13 -13.39
CA GLY A 109 1.12 5.83 -12.75
C GLY A 109 1.09 4.63 -11.78
N ALA A 110 -0.08 4.08 -11.47
CA ALA A 110 -0.17 2.86 -10.69
C ALA A 110 0.12 1.63 -11.56
N ARG A 111 0.92 0.70 -11.02
CA ARG A 111 1.29 -0.58 -11.63
C ARG A 111 1.05 -1.68 -10.60
N PRO A 112 -0.19 -2.11 -10.36
CA PRO A 112 -0.47 -3.13 -9.36
C PRO A 112 -0.21 -4.54 -9.89
N CYS A 113 0.16 -5.47 -9.01
CA CYS A 113 0.17 -6.91 -9.28
C CYS A 113 -0.46 -7.69 -8.13
N LEU A 114 -1.02 -8.86 -8.46
CA LEU A 114 -1.53 -9.82 -7.50
C LEU A 114 -0.63 -11.07 -7.51
N ILE A 115 -0.08 -11.42 -6.36
CA ILE A 115 0.67 -12.65 -6.16
C ILE A 115 -0.27 -13.68 -5.53
N ASP A 116 -0.68 -14.66 -6.33
CA ASP A 116 -1.43 -15.84 -5.90
C ASP A 116 -0.83 -17.11 -6.51
N ALA A 117 -1.46 -18.27 -6.27
CA ALA A 117 -0.98 -19.53 -6.82
C ALA A 117 -1.04 -19.57 -8.36
N LYS A 118 -2.07 -18.94 -8.95
CA LYS A 118 -2.28 -18.90 -10.39
C LYS A 118 -1.24 -18.00 -11.05
N THR A 119 -1.13 -16.75 -10.60
CA THR A 119 -0.21 -15.78 -11.22
C THR A 119 1.24 -16.21 -11.10
N ARG A 120 1.62 -16.83 -9.98
CA ARG A 120 2.96 -17.44 -9.84
C ARG A 120 3.23 -18.61 -10.79
N SER A 121 2.20 -19.34 -11.18
CA SER A 121 2.34 -20.46 -12.12
C SER A 121 2.42 -19.98 -13.58
N GLU A 122 1.67 -18.92 -13.91
CA GLU A 122 1.59 -18.35 -15.25
C GLU A 122 2.78 -17.42 -15.55
N GLU A 123 3.22 -16.63 -14.57
CA GLU A 123 4.28 -15.62 -14.72
C GLU A 123 5.49 -15.97 -13.84
N LYS A 124 6.36 -16.85 -14.36
CA LYS A 124 7.53 -17.36 -13.61
C LYS A 124 8.52 -16.27 -13.16
N ASP A 125 8.54 -15.13 -13.84
CA ASP A 125 9.42 -13.98 -13.54
C ASP A 125 8.74 -12.89 -12.67
N MET A 126 7.51 -13.13 -12.19
CA MET A 126 6.76 -12.18 -11.37
C MET A 126 7.55 -11.70 -10.15
N LEU A 127 8.16 -12.62 -9.39
CA LEU A 127 8.92 -12.26 -8.19
C LEU A 127 10.17 -11.44 -8.52
N SER A 128 10.84 -11.70 -9.66
CA SER A 128 11.95 -10.87 -10.12
C SER A 128 11.49 -9.46 -10.54
N LYS A 129 10.34 -9.34 -11.20
CA LYS A 129 9.73 -8.04 -11.54
C LYS A 129 9.37 -7.23 -10.31
N VAL A 130 8.88 -7.90 -9.26
CA VAL A 130 8.62 -7.30 -7.94
C VAL A 130 9.91 -6.71 -7.35
N VAL A 131 10.99 -7.49 -7.29
CA VAL A 131 12.30 -7.03 -6.78
C VAL A 131 12.85 -5.87 -7.61
N ALA A 132 12.72 -5.95 -8.93
CA ALA A 132 13.19 -4.91 -9.86
C ALA A 132 12.33 -3.62 -9.83
N GLY A 133 11.22 -3.60 -9.08
CA GLY A 133 10.39 -2.40 -8.91
C GLY A 133 9.49 -2.08 -10.10
N HIS A 134 9.07 -3.10 -10.84
CA HIS A 134 8.11 -2.95 -11.94
C HIS A 134 6.70 -2.57 -11.45
N TYR A 135 6.40 -2.87 -10.18
CA TYR A 135 5.08 -2.65 -9.59
C TYR A 135 5.15 -1.58 -8.49
N THR A 136 4.11 -0.77 -8.39
CA THR A 136 3.94 0.21 -7.30
C THR A 136 3.08 -0.34 -6.16
N HIS A 137 2.25 -1.35 -6.44
CA HIS A 137 1.41 -2.04 -5.47
C HIS A 137 1.57 -3.54 -5.65
N VAL A 138 1.87 -4.25 -4.58
CA VAL A 138 2.01 -5.72 -4.58
C VAL A 138 0.98 -6.27 -3.61
N LEU A 139 -0.07 -6.88 -4.15
CA LEU A 139 -1.15 -7.48 -3.40
C LEU A 139 -0.88 -8.97 -3.24
N LEU A 140 -1.06 -9.51 -2.04
CA LEU A 140 -0.88 -10.93 -1.78
C LEU A 140 -1.67 -11.40 -0.57
N GLY A 141 -2.09 -12.66 -0.60
CA GLY A 141 -2.66 -13.33 0.57
C GLY A 141 -1.59 -13.70 1.62
N PRO A 142 -2.00 -13.96 2.87
CA PRO A 142 -1.08 -14.38 3.94
C PRO A 142 -0.36 -15.69 3.63
N GLU A 143 -1.00 -16.61 2.88
CA GLU A 143 -0.41 -17.88 2.45
C GLU A 143 0.79 -17.63 1.53
N GLN A 144 0.66 -16.70 0.58
CA GLN A 144 1.74 -16.35 -0.33
C GLN A 144 2.86 -15.59 0.37
N ALA A 145 2.51 -14.67 1.28
CA ALA A 145 3.47 -13.94 2.10
C ALA A 145 4.33 -14.88 2.97
N SER A 146 3.75 -16.02 3.37
CA SER A 146 4.44 -17.04 4.16
C SER A 146 5.33 -17.99 3.35
N THR A 147 5.25 -17.97 2.02
CA THR A 147 6.06 -18.88 1.20
C THR A 147 7.56 -18.55 1.28
N ARG A 148 8.40 -19.60 1.25
CA ARG A 148 9.87 -19.46 1.21
C ARG A 148 10.34 -18.55 0.07
N ALA A 149 9.69 -18.61 -1.08
CA ALA A 149 10.04 -17.80 -2.25
C ALA A 149 9.79 -16.31 -2.00
N PHE A 150 8.62 -15.94 -1.46
CA PHE A 150 8.35 -14.54 -1.14
C PHE A 150 9.26 -14.03 -0.02
N ARG A 151 9.43 -14.81 1.06
CA ARG A 151 10.35 -14.47 2.15
C ARG A 151 11.82 -14.36 1.71
N LYS A 152 12.20 -15.01 0.60
CA LYS A 152 13.53 -14.86 0.02
C LYS A 152 13.67 -13.49 -0.63
N ILE A 153 12.73 -13.09 -1.49
CA ILE A 153 12.78 -11.77 -2.12
C ILE A 153 12.55 -10.63 -1.12
N LEU A 154 11.76 -10.86 -0.07
CA LEU A 154 11.54 -9.87 0.98
C LEU A 154 12.84 -9.52 1.72
N ARG A 155 13.82 -10.43 1.76
CA ARG A 155 15.16 -10.16 2.33
C ARG A 155 16.13 -9.50 1.36
N ASP A 156 15.73 -9.30 0.10
CA ASP A 156 16.55 -8.61 -0.89
C ASP A 156 16.67 -7.12 -0.54
N ALA A 157 17.90 -6.61 -0.49
CA ALA A 157 18.17 -5.24 -0.06
C ALA A 157 17.62 -4.19 -1.05
N ALA A 158 17.65 -4.49 -2.36
CA ALA A 158 17.13 -3.58 -3.37
C ALA A 158 15.59 -3.50 -3.29
N PHE A 159 14.94 -4.65 -3.02
CA PHE A 159 13.50 -4.66 -2.82
C PHE A 159 13.10 -3.93 -1.53
N GLN A 160 13.78 -4.19 -0.41
CA GLN A 160 13.57 -3.51 0.87
C GLN A 160 13.66 -1.99 0.75
N ALA A 161 14.66 -1.48 0.03
CA ALA A 161 14.83 -0.04 -0.19
C ALA A 161 13.67 0.59 -0.98
N ARG A 162 12.89 -0.20 -1.72
CA ARG A 162 11.74 0.26 -2.51
C ARG A 162 10.43 0.20 -1.74
N ILE A 163 10.31 -0.67 -0.73
CA ILE A 163 9.09 -0.78 0.07
C ILE A 163 8.96 0.45 0.97
N GLY A 164 7.76 1.00 1.06
CA GLY A 164 7.45 2.11 1.97
C GLY A 164 6.30 1.79 2.92
N LEU A 165 5.35 0.96 2.51
CA LEU A 165 4.16 0.65 3.31
C LEU A 165 3.86 -0.86 3.30
N LEU A 166 3.60 -1.43 4.48
CA LEU A 166 2.90 -2.70 4.66
C LEU A 166 1.45 -2.41 5.12
N ALA A 167 0.50 -2.52 4.19
CA ALA A 167 -0.91 -2.38 4.49
C ALA A 167 -1.54 -3.75 4.82
N ILE A 168 -2.19 -3.84 5.98
CA ILE A 168 -2.93 -5.04 6.40
C ILE A 168 -4.41 -4.71 6.38
N ASP A 169 -5.13 -5.22 5.38
CA ASP A 169 -6.59 -5.07 5.32
C ASP A 169 -7.27 -6.11 6.21
N GLU A 170 -8.40 -5.73 6.81
CA GLU A 170 -9.12 -6.55 7.79
C GLU A 170 -8.22 -7.11 8.92
N CYS A 171 -7.34 -6.28 9.48
CA CYS A 171 -6.38 -6.68 10.52
C CYS A 171 -7.01 -7.37 11.75
N HIS A 172 -8.30 -7.14 12.00
CA HIS A 172 -9.04 -7.82 13.08
C HIS A 172 -9.07 -9.35 12.92
N LEU A 173 -8.89 -9.85 11.69
CA LEU A 173 -8.80 -11.28 11.40
C LEU A 173 -7.60 -11.96 12.06
N VAL A 174 -6.54 -11.22 12.39
CA VAL A 174 -5.37 -11.77 13.12
C VAL A 174 -5.81 -12.37 14.46
N MET A 175 -6.76 -11.75 15.15
CA MET A 175 -7.24 -12.21 16.46
C MET A 175 -8.42 -13.19 16.35
N GLN A 176 -9.17 -13.17 15.24
CA GLN A 176 -10.38 -13.97 15.08
C GLN A 176 -10.14 -15.28 14.33
N TRP A 177 -9.12 -15.37 13.50
CA TRP A 177 -8.88 -16.50 12.59
C TRP A 177 -7.69 -17.37 12.99
N GLU A 178 -7.31 -17.41 14.26
CA GLU A 178 -6.24 -18.31 14.72
C GLU A 178 -6.51 -19.79 14.34
N GLU A 179 -7.77 -20.23 14.38
CA GLU A 179 -8.16 -21.59 13.93
C GLU A 179 -8.53 -21.67 12.44
N PHE A 180 -8.95 -20.57 11.80
CA PHE A 180 -9.50 -20.57 10.44
C PHE A 180 -8.47 -20.26 9.34
N ARG A 181 -7.47 -19.42 9.62
CA ARG A 181 -6.30 -19.19 8.76
C ARG A 181 -5.05 -18.93 9.58
N PRO A 182 -4.32 -19.99 9.96
CA PRO A 182 -3.06 -19.88 10.69
C PRO A 182 -2.02 -18.98 10.00
N ALA A 183 -2.06 -18.85 8.67
CA ALA A 183 -1.13 -17.99 7.93
C ALA A 183 -1.22 -16.50 8.33
N PHE A 184 -2.36 -16.03 8.88
CA PHE A 184 -2.51 -14.65 9.36
C PHE A 184 -1.67 -14.36 10.61
N THR A 185 -1.38 -15.35 11.45
CA THR A 185 -0.53 -15.15 12.65
C THR A 185 0.93 -14.91 12.27
N LEU A 186 1.36 -15.46 11.13
CA LEU A 186 2.70 -15.30 10.57
C LEU A 186 2.96 -13.91 9.97
N ILE A 187 1.95 -13.05 9.89
CA ILE A 187 2.10 -11.67 9.42
C ILE A 187 3.02 -10.86 10.33
N SER A 188 3.01 -11.16 11.64
CA SER A 188 3.94 -10.56 12.61
C SER A 188 5.41 -10.76 12.21
N GLU A 189 5.75 -11.89 11.59
CA GLU A 189 7.10 -12.18 11.10
C GLU A 189 7.51 -11.28 9.93
N LEU A 190 6.56 -10.75 9.15
CA LEU A 190 6.90 -9.82 8.07
C LEU A 190 7.48 -8.53 8.65
N ARG A 191 6.94 -8.06 9.77
CA ARG A 191 7.44 -6.85 10.45
C ARG A 191 8.88 -7.04 10.94
N THR A 192 9.27 -8.24 11.36
CA THR A 192 10.65 -8.50 11.81
C THR A 192 11.65 -8.59 10.65
N ILE A 193 11.18 -8.90 9.44
CA ILE A 193 12.02 -8.95 8.22
C ILE A 193 12.14 -7.57 7.56
N LEU A 194 11.09 -6.76 7.60
CA LEU A 194 11.05 -5.45 6.95
C LEU A 194 11.98 -4.43 7.62
N HIS A 195 12.55 -3.54 6.81
CA HIS A 195 13.34 -2.42 7.31
C HIS A 195 12.49 -1.52 8.21
N LYS A 196 13.10 -0.94 9.25
CA LYS A 196 12.44 -0.08 10.24
C LYS A 196 11.75 1.16 9.65
N ASP A 197 12.15 1.58 8.46
CA ASP A 197 11.60 2.76 7.76
C ASP A 197 10.34 2.41 6.94
N VAL A 198 10.01 1.12 6.81
CA VAL A 198 8.71 0.68 6.26
C VAL A 198 7.65 0.91 7.33
N VAL A 199 6.57 1.60 6.96
CA VAL A 199 5.42 1.87 7.84
C VAL A 199 4.24 0.95 7.60
#